data_AF-A0A3B8MCX0-F1
#
_entry.id   AF-A0A3B8MCX0-F1
#
_cell.length_a   1.000
_cell.length_b   1.000
_cell.length_c   1.000
_cell.angle_alpha   90.00
_cell.angle_beta   90.00
_cell.angle_gamma   90.00
#
_symmetry.space_group_name_H-M   'P 1'
#
loop_
_entity.id
_entity.type
_entity.pdbx_description
1 polymer ?
#
loop_
_entity_poly.entity_id
_entity_poly.type
_entity_poly.pdbx_seq_one_letter_code
_entity_poly.pdbx_strand_id
1 'polypeptide(L)'
;WGEFYDWGLDMGQPQANHNQQREWAEIVMRDRNHPSIVAWTPFNETAGNAREHFEAHRRTVEETYALTKRLDPTRPVNDASGYVHVKTDIYTVHDYQQDVNEFAEKYTSVAPDNPDSHRQHEALSVPYAGQPYVVDEYGGTWWNEDEAEKAKSQDEERKGSWGYGKRPLDIEDVYDRIEGLTKALTDRPNIAGYTYTQLTDVEQEQNGIYHYDRSPKFDADRLKIAFSAPAAIEDSP
;
A
#
# COMPACT_ATOMS: atom_id res chain seq x y z
N TRP A 1 8.42 -6.23 -1.44
CA TRP A 1 8.86 -6.28 -2.86
C TRP A 1 10.01 -5.31 -3.08
N GLY A 2 10.68 -5.38 -4.24
CA GLY A 2 11.59 -4.31 -4.67
C GLY A 2 10.82 -3.27 -5.48
N GLU A 3 10.89 -2.01 -5.08
CA GLU A 3 10.05 -0.93 -5.60
C GLU A 3 10.87 0.30 -6.05
N PHE A 4 10.35 1.05 -7.04
CA PHE A 4 10.95 2.28 -7.54
C PHE A 4 10.33 3.53 -6.88
N TYR A 5 11.12 4.60 -6.72
CA TYR A 5 10.67 5.86 -6.14
C TYR A 5 10.18 6.84 -7.23
N ASP A 6 9.01 6.61 -7.81
CA ASP A 6 8.49 7.40 -8.96
C ASP A 6 7.60 8.60 -8.57
N TRP A 7 7.55 9.00 -7.29
CA TRP A 7 6.74 10.14 -6.88
C TRP A 7 7.16 11.43 -7.61
N GLY A 8 6.20 12.06 -8.30
CA GLY A 8 6.45 13.24 -9.14
C GLY A 8 6.90 12.94 -10.58
N LEU A 9 6.95 11.68 -10.99
CA LEU A 9 7.17 11.29 -12.39
C LEU A 9 6.02 11.79 -13.28
N ASP A 10 6.35 12.49 -14.36
CA ASP A 10 5.43 12.90 -15.42
C ASP A 10 5.58 11.97 -16.63
N MET A 11 4.62 11.06 -16.81
CA MET A 11 4.61 10.10 -17.91
C MET A 11 4.25 10.71 -19.27
N GLY A 12 3.82 11.97 -19.30
CA GLY A 12 3.67 12.75 -20.52
C GLY A 12 5.01 13.18 -21.12
N GLN A 13 6.11 13.12 -20.34
CA GLN A 13 7.46 13.45 -20.79
C GLN A 13 8.25 12.18 -21.18
N PRO A 14 8.54 11.94 -22.47
CA PRO A 14 9.25 10.72 -22.90
C PRO A 14 10.62 10.53 -22.25
N GLN A 15 11.33 11.62 -21.97
CA GLN A 15 12.63 11.57 -21.30
C GLN A 15 12.51 11.06 -19.85
N ALA A 16 11.42 11.39 -19.16
CA ALA A 16 11.16 10.95 -17.80
C ALA A 16 10.91 9.44 -17.78
N ASN A 17 10.05 8.94 -18.67
CA ASN A 17 9.80 7.50 -18.85
C ASN A 17 11.08 6.73 -19.16
N HIS A 18 11.91 7.24 -20.09
CA HIS A 18 13.18 6.59 -20.44
C HIS A 18 14.16 6.55 -19.28
N ASN A 19 14.26 7.63 -18.48
CA ASN A 19 15.13 7.65 -17.30
C ASN A 19 14.65 6.65 -16.25
N GLN A 20 13.34 6.62 -15.97
CA GLN A 20 12.75 5.66 -15.04
C GLN A 20 13.03 4.22 -15.50
N GLN A 21 12.78 3.88 -16.77
CA GLN A 21 12.99 2.51 -17.27
C GLN A 21 14.46 2.08 -17.24
N ARG A 22 15.39 3.00 -17.53
CA ARG A 22 16.84 2.74 -17.42
C ARG A 22 17.23 2.44 -15.97
N GLU A 23 16.85 3.31 -15.04
CA GLU A 23 17.21 3.20 -13.61
C GLU A 23 16.51 1.99 -12.97
N TRP A 24 15.27 1.72 -13.36
CA TRP A 24 14.55 0.52 -12.97
C TRP A 24 15.27 -0.77 -13.42
N ALA A 25 15.75 -0.81 -14.67
CA ALA A 25 16.53 -1.95 -15.16
C ALA A 25 17.80 -2.16 -14.33
N GLU A 26 18.47 -1.08 -13.94
CA GLU A 26 19.65 -1.13 -13.05
C GLU A 26 19.29 -1.71 -11.67
N ILE A 27 18.16 -1.29 -11.09
CA ILE A 27 17.66 -1.82 -9.80
C ILE A 27 17.38 -3.31 -9.89
N VAL A 28 16.60 -3.75 -10.88
CA VAL A 28 16.26 -5.18 -11.05
C VAL A 28 17.54 -6.02 -11.25
N MET A 29 18.47 -5.56 -12.09
CA MET A 29 19.71 -6.30 -12.36
C MET A 29 20.64 -6.33 -11.15
N ARG A 30 20.70 -5.25 -10.36
CA ARG A 30 21.46 -5.18 -9.10
C ARG A 30 20.89 -6.14 -8.07
N ASP A 31 19.57 -6.18 -7.93
CA ASP A 31 18.92 -6.75 -6.75
C ASP A 31 18.31 -8.15 -6.97
N ARG A 32 18.17 -8.65 -8.21
CA ARG A 32 17.57 -9.97 -8.51
C ARG A 32 18.23 -11.18 -7.83
N ASN A 33 19.45 -11.05 -7.33
CA ASN A 33 20.14 -12.09 -6.57
C ASN A 33 19.74 -12.15 -5.08
N HIS A 34 18.83 -11.28 -4.62
CA HIS A 34 18.33 -11.29 -3.24
C HIS A 34 17.08 -12.17 -3.12
N PRO A 35 17.12 -13.27 -2.35
CA PRO A 35 15.97 -14.16 -2.21
C PRO A 35 14.83 -13.55 -1.37
N SER A 36 15.11 -12.50 -0.59
CA SER A 36 14.10 -11.75 0.16
C SER A 36 13.17 -10.92 -0.74
N ILE A 37 13.60 -10.60 -1.96
CA ILE A 37 12.73 -9.99 -2.96
C ILE A 37 11.92 -11.11 -3.58
N VAL A 38 10.60 -11.00 -3.47
CA VAL A 38 9.65 -12.00 -4.01
C VAL A 38 8.76 -11.44 -5.12
N ALA A 39 8.76 -10.11 -5.32
CA ALA A 39 8.02 -9.43 -6.37
C ALA A 39 8.69 -8.09 -6.71
N TRP A 40 8.42 -7.58 -7.91
CA TRP A 40 8.92 -6.30 -8.42
C TRP A 40 7.78 -5.31 -8.65
N THR A 41 7.96 -4.06 -8.20
CA THR A 41 6.97 -2.98 -8.29
C THR A 41 7.58 -1.73 -8.93
N PRO A 42 7.43 -1.49 -10.25
CA PRO A 42 8.12 -0.41 -10.93
C PRO A 42 7.54 0.99 -10.69
N PHE A 43 6.30 1.09 -10.20
CA PHE A 43 5.59 2.35 -10.00
C PHE A 43 4.74 2.35 -8.73
N ASN A 44 4.36 3.53 -8.27
CA ASN A 44 3.47 3.76 -7.13
C ASN A 44 2.38 4.78 -7.48
N GLU A 45 1.13 4.53 -7.08
CA GLU A 45 0.02 5.49 -7.12
C GLU A 45 -0.19 6.26 -8.45
N THR A 46 -0.13 5.58 -9.58
CA THR A 46 -0.07 6.22 -10.91
C THR A 46 -1.39 6.87 -11.42
N ALA A 47 -2.39 7.05 -10.55
CA ALA A 47 -3.71 7.57 -10.92
C ALA A 47 -3.70 8.99 -11.50
N GLY A 48 -2.72 9.83 -11.14
CA GLY A 48 -2.52 11.15 -11.77
C GLY A 48 -2.12 11.01 -13.23
N ASN A 49 -1.05 10.24 -13.49
CA ASN A 49 -0.56 9.95 -14.83
C ASN A 49 -1.62 9.27 -15.71
N ALA A 50 -2.40 8.33 -15.16
CA ALA A 50 -3.49 7.69 -15.88
C ALA A 50 -4.59 8.68 -16.33
N ARG A 51 -4.88 9.71 -15.52
CA ARG A 51 -5.88 10.74 -15.84
C ARG A 51 -5.37 11.74 -16.86
N GLU A 52 -4.15 12.22 -16.69
CA GLU A 52 -3.59 13.32 -17.49
C GLU A 52 -2.98 12.84 -18.81
N HIS A 53 -2.43 11.63 -18.82
CA HIS A 53 -1.62 11.08 -19.91
C HIS A 53 -1.99 9.63 -20.24
N PHE A 54 -3.29 9.29 -20.25
CA PHE A 54 -3.82 7.93 -20.35
C PHE A 54 -3.06 6.96 -21.27
N GLU A 55 -2.87 7.30 -22.55
CA GLU A 55 -2.18 6.41 -23.50
C GLU A 55 -0.67 6.29 -23.22
N ALA A 56 -0.03 7.39 -22.80
CA ALA A 56 1.39 7.35 -22.44
C ALA A 56 1.60 6.54 -21.15
N HIS A 57 0.75 6.74 -20.14
CA HIS A 57 0.73 5.93 -18.92
C HIS A 57 0.58 4.45 -19.23
N ARG A 58 -0.44 4.07 -20.00
CA ARG A 58 -0.66 2.66 -20.36
C ARG A 58 0.53 2.02 -21.05
N ARG A 59 1.12 2.70 -22.04
CA ARG A 59 2.31 2.18 -22.75
C ARG A 59 3.51 2.07 -21.85
N THR A 60 3.80 3.10 -21.06
CA THR A 60 4.93 3.09 -20.12
C THR A 60 4.80 1.92 -19.14
N VAL A 61 3.62 1.69 -18.57
CA VAL A 61 3.39 0.58 -17.64
C VAL A 61 3.53 -0.77 -18.34
N GLU A 62 2.93 -0.98 -19.52
CA GLU A 62 3.04 -2.23 -20.29
C GLU A 62 4.49 -2.54 -20.71
N GLU A 63 5.23 -1.52 -21.17
CA GLU A 63 6.63 -1.63 -21.57
C GLU A 63 7.54 -1.95 -20.39
N THR A 64 7.33 -1.28 -19.25
CA THR A 64 8.11 -1.51 -18.03
C THR A 64 7.79 -2.88 -17.44
N TYR A 65 6.53 -3.32 -17.42
CA TYR A 65 6.17 -4.70 -17.05
C TYR A 65 6.93 -5.72 -17.92
N ALA A 66 6.90 -5.53 -19.25
CA ALA A 66 7.58 -6.43 -20.18
C ALA A 66 9.11 -6.39 -20.02
N LEU A 67 9.69 -5.23 -19.72
CA LEU A 67 11.10 -5.06 -19.39
C LEU A 67 11.46 -5.86 -18.13
N THR A 68 10.70 -5.69 -17.04
CA THR A 68 10.91 -6.41 -15.78
C THR A 68 10.90 -7.91 -16.01
N LYS A 69 9.89 -8.43 -16.74
CA LYS A 69 9.79 -9.86 -17.09
C LYS A 69 10.96 -10.39 -17.92
N ARG A 70 11.56 -9.55 -18.79
CA ARG A 70 12.76 -9.94 -19.55
C ARG A 70 14.02 -9.97 -18.67
N LEU A 71 14.14 -9.06 -17.71
CA LEU A 71 15.31 -8.95 -16.84
C LEU A 71 15.30 -10.00 -15.71
N ASP A 72 14.11 -10.30 -15.18
CA ASP A 72 13.88 -11.31 -14.16
C ASP A 72 12.53 -12.03 -14.38
N PRO A 73 12.52 -13.16 -15.11
CA PRO A 73 11.31 -13.95 -15.32
C PRO A 73 10.92 -14.80 -14.10
N THR A 74 11.71 -14.81 -13.03
CA THR A 74 11.52 -15.71 -11.88
C THR A 74 10.55 -15.16 -10.83
N ARG A 75 10.17 -13.88 -10.93
CA ARG A 75 9.32 -13.19 -9.96
C ARG A 75 8.07 -12.57 -10.61
N PRO A 76 6.95 -12.50 -9.87
CA PRO A 76 5.79 -11.71 -10.27
C PRO A 76 6.11 -10.21 -10.30
N VAL A 77 5.34 -9.48 -11.09
CA VAL A 77 5.38 -8.03 -11.19
C VAL A 77 4.04 -7.48 -10.68
N ASN A 78 4.10 -6.63 -9.66
CA ASN A 78 3.03 -5.70 -9.35
C ASN A 78 3.29 -4.44 -10.19
N ASP A 79 2.45 -4.07 -11.14
CA ASP A 79 2.82 -3.00 -12.09
C ASP A 79 2.82 -1.59 -11.48
N ALA A 80 1.91 -1.31 -10.56
CA ALA A 80 1.88 -0.13 -9.73
C ALA A 80 1.38 -0.50 -8.34
N SER A 81 2.06 -0.05 -7.29
CA SER A 81 1.53 -0.13 -5.92
C SER A 81 0.25 0.73 -5.84
N GLY A 82 -0.87 0.06 -5.58
CA GLY A 82 -2.20 0.65 -5.50
C GLY A 82 -2.77 1.28 -6.78
N TYR A 83 -4.02 1.72 -6.65
CA TYR A 83 -4.77 2.53 -7.62
C TYR A 83 -4.99 1.95 -9.02
N VAL A 84 -4.12 2.25 -9.99
CA VAL A 84 -4.40 2.02 -11.43
C VAL A 84 -3.47 0.96 -12.00
N HIS A 85 -4.03 -0.20 -12.34
CA HIS A 85 -3.34 -1.28 -13.02
C HIS A 85 -3.58 -1.26 -14.53
N VAL A 86 -2.56 -1.66 -15.28
CA VAL A 86 -2.60 -1.80 -16.74
C VAL A 86 -2.30 -3.25 -17.14
N LYS A 87 -1.30 -3.86 -16.51
CA LYS A 87 -0.93 -5.26 -16.70
C LYS A 87 -0.11 -5.73 -15.51
N THR A 88 -0.70 -6.55 -14.65
CA THR A 88 -0.07 -6.97 -13.39
C THR A 88 -0.28 -8.45 -13.10
N ASP A 89 0.67 -9.07 -12.39
CA ASP A 89 0.54 -10.42 -11.86
C ASP A 89 -0.05 -10.44 -10.44
N ILE A 90 0.02 -9.31 -9.72
CA ILE A 90 -0.50 -9.12 -8.36
C ILE A 90 -1.41 -7.90 -8.41
N TYR A 91 -2.65 -8.03 -7.93
CA TYR A 91 -3.59 -6.91 -7.88
C TYR A 91 -3.51 -6.26 -6.51
N THR A 92 -3.32 -4.94 -6.45
CA THR A 92 -3.09 -4.26 -5.17
C THR A 92 -3.92 -2.99 -4.98
N VAL A 93 -4.13 -2.59 -3.73
CA VAL A 93 -4.92 -1.40 -3.37
C VAL A 93 -4.37 -0.73 -2.13
N HIS A 94 -4.47 0.60 -2.11
CA HIS A 94 -4.16 1.42 -0.95
C HIS A 94 -5.46 1.79 -0.25
N ASP A 95 -5.68 1.36 1.00
CA ASP A 95 -6.90 1.69 1.74
C ASP A 95 -6.63 2.23 3.13
N TYR A 96 -6.86 3.53 3.25
CA TYR A 96 -6.64 4.29 4.46
C TYR A 96 -7.93 4.56 5.26
N GLN A 97 -9.01 3.83 4.97
CA GLN A 97 -10.21 3.85 5.80
C GLN A 97 -9.89 3.46 7.25
N GLN A 98 -10.37 4.28 8.19
CA GLN A 98 -10.10 4.15 9.61
C GLN A 98 -11.25 3.52 10.40
N ASP A 99 -12.47 3.53 9.85
CA ASP A 99 -13.59 2.79 10.42
C ASP A 99 -13.44 1.31 10.08
N VAL A 100 -13.27 0.48 11.10
CA VAL A 100 -12.99 -0.96 10.95
C VAL A 100 -14.14 -1.69 10.23
N ASN A 101 -15.40 -1.28 10.45
CA ASN A 101 -16.54 -1.95 9.82
C ASN A 101 -16.64 -1.57 8.34
N GLU A 102 -16.49 -0.27 8.03
CA GLU A 102 -16.48 0.19 6.63
C GLU A 102 -15.30 -0.39 5.85
N PHE A 103 -14.13 -0.53 6.49
CA PHE A 103 -12.97 -1.19 5.91
C PHE A 103 -13.25 -2.68 5.66
N ALA A 104 -13.71 -3.41 6.68
CA ALA A 104 -14.00 -4.84 6.57
C ALA A 104 -15.06 -5.15 5.49
N GLU A 105 -16.07 -4.30 5.35
CA GLU A 105 -17.14 -4.48 4.36
C GLU A 105 -16.61 -4.48 2.93
N LYS A 106 -15.67 -3.59 2.59
CA LYS A 106 -15.08 -3.53 1.24
C LYS A 106 -14.46 -4.86 0.83
N TYR A 107 -13.78 -5.54 1.74
CA TYR A 107 -13.07 -6.79 1.46
C TYR A 107 -13.96 -8.04 1.55
N THR A 108 -15.27 -7.88 1.83
CA THR A 108 -16.22 -9.01 1.75
C THR A 108 -16.43 -9.49 0.32
N SER A 109 -16.37 -8.59 -0.66
CA SER A 109 -16.64 -8.92 -2.06
C SER A 109 -15.42 -9.49 -2.79
N VAL A 110 -14.22 -9.37 -2.24
CA VAL A 110 -12.98 -9.81 -2.92
C VAL A 110 -13.00 -11.32 -3.08
N ALA A 111 -13.10 -11.78 -4.33
CA ALA A 111 -13.01 -13.17 -4.71
C ALA A 111 -12.53 -13.30 -6.17
N PRO A 112 -11.70 -14.31 -6.51
CA PRO A 112 -11.12 -14.42 -7.85
C PRO A 112 -12.13 -14.46 -9.00
N ASP A 113 -13.33 -14.96 -8.74
CA ASP A 113 -14.43 -15.10 -9.68
C ASP A 113 -15.52 -14.02 -9.54
N ASN A 114 -15.31 -13.02 -8.66
CA ASN A 114 -16.25 -11.92 -8.47
C ASN A 114 -15.84 -10.66 -9.26
N PRO A 115 -16.56 -10.28 -10.33
CA PRO A 115 -16.29 -9.05 -11.09
C PRO A 115 -16.51 -7.77 -10.28
N ASP A 116 -17.30 -7.85 -9.21
CA ASP A 116 -17.60 -6.75 -8.28
C ASP A 116 -16.66 -6.75 -7.07
N SER A 117 -15.54 -7.48 -7.14
CA SER A 117 -14.47 -7.39 -6.16
C SER A 117 -14.05 -5.92 -5.99
N HIS A 118 -13.76 -5.53 -4.76
CA HIS A 118 -13.32 -4.17 -4.45
C HIS A 118 -12.12 -3.77 -5.33
N ARG A 119 -12.21 -2.58 -5.92
CA ARG A 119 -11.21 -1.99 -6.79
C ARG A 119 -11.21 -0.47 -6.62
N GLN A 120 -10.11 0.16 -7.01
CA GLN A 120 -9.99 1.61 -7.05
C GLN A 120 -9.79 2.06 -8.51
N HIS A 121 -10.23 3.28 -8.83
CA HIS A 121 -10.06 3.87 -10.15
C HIS A 121 -10.55 3.01 -11.34
N GLU A 122 -11.69 2.34 -11.20
CA GLU A 122 -12.19 1.33 -12.17
C GLU A 122 -12.29 1.83 -13.62
N ALA A 123 -12.57 3.12 -13.84
CA ALA A 123 -12.64 3.70 -15.17
C ALA A 123 -11.28 3.81 -15.89
N LEU A 124 -10.18 3.70 -15.14
CA LEU A 124 -8.80 3.84 -15.62
C LEU A 124 -8.01 2.52 -15.53
N SER A 125 -8.39 1.65 -14.58
CA SER A 125 -7.71 0.39 -14.30
C SER A 125 -8.28 -0.78 -15.10
N VAL A 126 -7.44 -1.77 -15.41
CA VAL A 126 -7.94 -3.08 -15.85
C VAL A 126 -8.76 -3.75 -14.75
N PRO A 127 -9.75 -4.59 -15.10
CA PRO A 127 -10.52 -5.31 -14.10
C PRO A 127 -9.64 -6.30 -13.33
N TYR A 128 -10.00 -6.55 -12.08
CA TYR A 128 -9.46 -7.66 -11.32
C TYR A 128 -9.88 -8.97 -12.00
N ALA A 129 -8.91 -9.87 -12.18
CA ALA A 129 -9.07 -11.08 -12.97
C ALA A 129 -8.60 -12.33 -12.19
N GLY A 130 -8.65 -12.28 -10.85
CA GLY A 130 -8.28 -13.41 -9.99
C GLY A 130 -6.79 -13.51 -9.65
N GLN A 131 -6.01 -12.46 -9.87
CA GLN A 131 -4.64 -12.38 -9.35
C GLN A 131 -4.62 -12.51 -7.82
N PRO A 132 -3.47 -12.84 -7.18
CA PRO A 132 -3.30 -12.59 -5.76
C PRO A 132 -3.64 -11.14 -5.43
N TYR A 133 -4.58 -10.95 -4.50
CA TYR A 133 -5.07 -9.63 -4.10
C TYR A 133 -4.36 -9.20 -2.81
N VAL A 134 -3.66 -8.07 -2.84
CA VAL A 134 -2.85 -7.58 -1.70
C VAL A 134 -3.29 -6.18 -1.33
N VAL A 135 -3.47 -5.91 -0.03
CA VAL A 135 -3.67 -4.54 0.47
C VAL A 135 -2.33 -3.98 0.88
N ASP A 136 -1.62 -3.47 -0.10
CA ASP A 136 -0.20 -3.12 -0.02
C ASP A 136 0.11 -1.78 0.62
N GLU A 137 -0.93 -1.00 0.91
CA GLU A 137 -0.88 0.05 1.93
C GLU A 137 -2.23 0.09 2.66
N TYR A 138 -2.19 0.03 3.98
CA TYR A 138 -3.36 0.29 4.81
C TYR A 138 -2.95 0.81 6.19
N GLY A 139 -3.95 1.21 6.97
CA GLY A 139 -3.73 1.78 8.28
C GLY A 139 -3.44 3.27 8.14
N GLY A 140 -2.21 3.70 8.37
CA GLY A 140 -1.90 5.12 8.41
C GLY A 140 -2.58 5.84 9.59
N THR A 141 -2.84 5.11 10.68
CA THR A 141 -3.46 5.61 11.90
C THR A 141 -2.56 6.65 12.54
N TRP A 142 -2.99 7.90 12.50
CA TRP A 142 -2.24 9.01 13.08
C TRP A 142 -2.17 8.92 14.60
N TRP A 143 -0.98 9.14 15.16
CA TRP A 143 -0.80 9.36 16.60
C TRP A 143 0.39 10.29 16.88
N ASN A 144 0.17 11.32 17.69
CA ASN A 144 1.22 12.16 18.25
C ASN A 144 0.84 12.49 19.70
N GLU A 145 1.67 12.06 20.64
CA GLU A 145 1.42 12.19 22.08
C GLU A 145 1.34 13.67 22.51
N ASP A 146 2.29 14.50 22.07
CA ASP A 146 2.31 15.94 22.38
C ASP A 146 1.04 16.65 21.89
N GLU A 147 0.59 16.31 20.68
CA GLU A 147 -0.63 16.87 20.10
C GLU A 147 -1.90 16.30 20.77
N ALA A 148 -1.88 15.04 21.20
CA ALA A 148 -2.97 14.43 21.96
C ALA A 148 -3.10 15.06 23.37
N GLU A 149 -1.97 15.35 24.03
CA GLU A 149 -1.95 16.04 25.32
C GLU A 149 -2.38 17.51 25.20
N LYS A 150 -1.88 18.24 24.19
CA LYS A 150 -2.34 19.60 23.90
C LYS A 150 -3.85 19.65 23.61
N ALA A 151 -4.37 18.68 22.86
CA ALA A 151 -5.80 18.60 22.57
C ALA A 151 -6.69 18.30 23.79
N LYS A 152 -6.14 17.72 24.86
CA LYS A 152 -6.86 17.58 26.15
C LYS A 152 -6.90 18.89 26.94
N SER A 153 -6.00 19.83 26.63
CA SER A 153 -5.84 21.09 27.37
C SER A 153 -6.39 22.33 26.65
N GLN A 154 -6.66 22.28 25.35
CA GLN A 154 -7.28 23.37 24.60
C GLN A 154 -8.25 22.89 23.52
N ASP A 155 -9.36 23.62 23.38
CA ASP A 155 -10.48 23.42 22.44
C ASP A 155 -10.16 23.98 21.02
N GLU A 156 -8.89 23.96 20.61
CA GLU A 156 -8.44 24.56 19.34
C GLU A 156 -8.07 23.53 18.26
N GLU A 157 -8.34 23.95 17.03
CA GLU A 157 -8.08 23.24 15.77
C GLU A 157 -6.59 22.88 15.63
N ARG A 158 -6.31 21.56 15.62
CA ARG A 158 -4.98 20.94 15.71
C ARG A 158 -4.14 21.10 14.44
N LYS A 159 -3.45 22.23 14.27
CA LYS A 159 -2.57 22.53 13.11
C LYS A 159 -1.13 22.07 13.36
N GLY A 160 -0.63 21.08 12.60
CA GLY A 160 0.82 20.78 12.58
C GLY A 160 1.25 19.41 12.04
N SER A 161 0.40 18.39 12.08
CA SER A 161 0.68 17.07 11.52
C SER A 161 -0.58 16.37 11.02
N TRP A 162 -0.41 15.38 10.14
CA TRP A 162 -1.52 14.69 9.48
C TRP A 162 -1.33 13.16 9.44
N GLY A 163 -2.44 12.47 9.29
CA GLY A 163 -2.56 11.06 8.92
C GLY A 163 -4.00 10.78 8.51
N TYR A 164 -4.35 9.52 8.25
CA TYR A 164 -5.58 9.22 7.53
C TYR A 164 -6.81 9.10 8.44
N GLY A 165 -7.98 9.48 7.90
CA GLY A 165 -9.31 9.44 8.53
C GLY A 165 -9.45 10.21 9.85
N LYS A 166 -10.38 9.78 10.71
CA LYS A 166 -10.68 10.46 11.99
C LYS A 166 -9.57 10.21 13.01
N ARG A 167 -9.04 11.26 13.63
CA ARG A 167 -8.01 11.13 14.67
C ARG A 167 -8.53 10.29 15.85
N PRO A 168 -7.75 9.32 16.36
CA PRO A 168 -8.05 8.57 17.58
C PRO A 168 -8.28 9.50 18.78
N LEU A 169 -9.13 9.08 19.74
CA LEU A 169 -9.41 9.86 20.96
C LEU A 169 -8.32 9.65 22.01
N ASP A 170 -7.83 8.41 22.11
CA ASP A 170 -6.74 8.01 22.98
C ASP A 170 -5.89 6.89 22.36
N ILE A 171 -4.95 6.37 23.14
CA ILE A 171 -4.01 5.34 22.70
C ILE A 171 -4.67 3.97 22.51
N GLU A 172 -5.74 3.68 23.25
CA GLU A 172 -6.49 2.41 23.10
C GLU A 172 -7.25 2.42 21.78
N ASP A 173 -7.84 3.56 21.38
CA ASP A 173 -8.45 3.71 20.07
C ASP A 173 -7.46 3.46 18.91
N VAL A 174 -6.17 3.80 19.09
CA VAL A 174 -5.13 3.51 18.08
C VAL A 174 -4.94 2.00 17.96
N TYR A 175 -4.78 1.31 19.10
CA TYR A 175 -4.60 -0.13 19.11
C TYR A 175 -5.81 -0.85 18.53
N ASP A 176 -7.02 -0.55 19.01
CA ASP A 176 -8.27 -1.16 18.54
C ASP A 176 -8.44 -0.98 17.03
N ARG A 177 -8.00 0.17 16.49
CA ARG A 177 -8.02 0.43 15.06
C ARG A 177 -7.00 -0.41 14.30
N ILE A 178 -5.73 -0.39 14.69
CA ILE A 178 -4.68 -1.17 14.00
C ILE A 178 -5.04 -2.65 14.04
N GLU A 179 -5.40 -3.16 15.22
CA GLU A 179 -5.80 -4.55 15.43
C GLU A 179 -7.04 -4.91 14.59
N GLY A 180 -8.07 -4.06 14.61
CA GLY A 180 -9.31 -4.28 13.85
C GLY A 180 -9.10 -4.26 12.34
N LEU A 181 -8.32 -3.32 11.82
CA LEU A 181 -8.00 -3.23 10.39
C LEU A 181 -7.16 -4.42 9.93
N THR A 182 -6.13 -4.81 10.69
CA THR A 182 -5.34 -6.01 10.38
C THR A 182 -6.21 -7.26 10.42
N LYS A 183 -7.05 -7.42 11.44
CA LYS A 183 -7.97 -8.55 11.56
C LYS A 183 -8.95 -8.63 10.38
N ALA A 184 -9.45 -7.49 9.93
CA ALA A 184 -10.36 -7.42 8.80
C ALA A 184 -9.75 -7.95 7.49
N LEU A 185 -8.42 -7.93 7.37
CA LEU A 185 -7.68 -8.56 6.27
C LEU A 185 -7.33 -10.02 6.55
N THR A 186 -6.81 -10.34 7.75
CA THR A 186 -6.39 -11.72 8.07
C THR A 186 -7.57 -12.69 8.15
N ASP A 187 -8.78 -12.23 8.46
CA ASP A 187 -9.98 -13.07 8.44
C ASP A 187 -10.47 -13.42 7.01
N ARG A 188 -9.83 -12.90 5.95
CA ARG A 188 -10.29 -13.04 4.57
C ARG A 188 -9.46 -14.06 3.79
N PRO A 189 -10.05 -15.15 3.29
CA PRO A 189 -9.30 -16.19 2.58
C PRO A 189 -8.78 -15.74 1.21
N ASN A 190 -9.34 -14.67 0.63
CA ASN A 190 -8.96 -14.16 -0.68
C ASN A 190 -7.98 -12.97 -0.63
N ILE A 191 -7.49 -12.61 0.55
CA ILE A 191 -6.44 -11.58 0.71
C ILE A 191 -5.10 -12.29 0.85
N ALA A 192 -4.25 -12.13 -0.15
CA ALA A 192 -2.96 -12.81 -0.24
C ALA A 192 -1.86 -12.16 0.63
N GLY A 193 -2.07 -10.92 1.06
CA GLY A 193 -1.14 -10.23 1.95
C GLY A 193 -1.52 -8.80 2.22
N TYR A 194 -0.72 -8.15 3.07
CA TYR A 194 -0.85 -6.74 3.37
C TYR A 194 0.50 -6.09 3.72
N THR A 195 0.56 -4.76 3.66
CA THR A 195 1.66 -3.96 4.23
C THR A 195 1.08 -2.81 5.04
N TYR A 196 1.41 -2.74 6.33
CA TYR A 196 0.96 -1.64 7.19
C TYR A 196 1.80 -0.39 6.95
N THR A 197 1.15 0.73 6.67
CA THR A 197 1.79 2.06 6.57
C THR A 197 1.75 2.72 7.96
N GLN A 198 2.87 2.89 8.67
CA GLN A 198 4.26 2.54 8.29
C GLN A 198 5.12 2.16 9.50
N LEU A 199 6.37 1.73 9.27
CA LEU A 199 7.26 1.31 10.36
C LEU A 199 7.66 2.47 11.28
N THR A 200 8.08 3.61 10.72
CA THR A 200 8.53 4.78 11.48
C THR A 200 7.83 6.02 10.98
N ASP A 201 7.63 7.02 11.83
CA ASP A 201 7.24 8.35 11.36
C ASP A 201 8.25 8.85 10.32
N VAL A 202 7.76 9.51 9.27
CA VAL A 202 8.57 10.10 8.20
C VAL A 202 8.16 11.55 8.03
N GLU A 203 9.06 12.46 8.42
CA GLU A 203 8.86 13.91 8.32
C GLU A 203 7.49 14.37 8.86
N GLN A 204 6.55 14.73 7.97
CA GLN A 204 5.22 15.22 8.34
C GLN A 204 4.20 14.10 8.59
N GLU A 205 4.50 12.88 8.15
CA GLU A 205 3.65 11.71 8.28
C GLU A 205 3.94 11.00 9.61
N GLN A 206 3.02 11.17 10.57
CA GLN A 206 3.18 10.74 11.97
C GLN A 206 2.32 9.53 12.33
N ASN A 207 2.23 8.57 11.42
CA ASN A 207 1.45 7.33 11.52
C ASN A 207 2.35 6.08 11.64
N GLY A 208 3.64 6.25 11.92
CA GLY A 208 4.57 5.15 12.11
C GLY A 208 4.33 4.39 13.41
N ILE A 209 4.69 3.10 13.42
CA ILE A 209 4.69 2.26 14.64
C ILE A 209 5.82 2.64 15.61
N TYR A 210 6.87 3.27 15.10
CA TYR A 210 7.97 3.87 15.84
C TYR A 210 8.04 5.37 15.54
N HIS A 211 8.68 6.13 16.43
CA HIS A 211 8.99 7.53 16.15
C HIS A 211 10.04 7.68 15.04
N TYR A 212 10.23 8.91 14.57
CA TYR A 212 11.21 9.26 13.55
C TYR A 212 12.65 8.84 13.93
N ASP A 213 13.00 8.87 15.21
CA ASP A 213 14.32 8.43 15.72
C ASP A 213 14.39 6.92 16.02
N ARG A 214 13.35 6.16 15.67
CA ARG A 214 13.18 4.71 15.89
C ARG A 214 12.99 4.34 17.37
N SER A 215 12.76 5.31 18.25
CA SER A 215 12.30 5.01 19.61
C SER A 215 10.89 4.39 19.58
N PRO A 216 10.57 3.46 20.52
CA PRO A 216 9.25 2.87 20.60
C PRO A 216 8.17 3.93 20.78
N LYS A 217 7.12 3.86 19.95
CA LYS A 217 5.94 4.74 20.02
C LYS A 217 4.69 4.03 20.53
N PHE A 218 4.66 2.71 20.38
CA PHE A 218 3.59 1.85 20.87
C PHE A 218 4.18 0.61 21.56
N ASP A 219 3.32 -0.14 22.25
CA ASP A 219 3.63 -1.47 22.76
C ASP A 219 3.82 -2.45 21.58
N ALA A 220 5.08 -2.77 21.32
CA ALA A 220 5.45 -3.66 20.22
C ALA A 220 4.97 -5.09 20.43
N ASP A 221 4.88 -5.57 21.68
CA ASP A 221 4.40 -6.92 21.97
C ASP A 221 2.90 -7.04 21.69
N ARG A 222 2.13 -6.00 21.99
CA ARG A 222 0.69 -5.93 21.63
C ARG A 222 0.49 -5.95 20.13
N LEU A 223 1.15 -5.05 19.39
CA LEU A 223 0.99 -4.97 17.93
C LEU A 223 1.50 -6.22 17.20
N LYS A 224 2.54 -6.86 17.74
CA LYS A 224 3.03 -8.13 17.21
C LYS A 224 1.94 -9.20 17.21
N ILE A 225 1.07 -9.26 18.22
CA ILE A 225 -0.03 -10.24 18.26
C ILE A 225 -0.94 -10.05 17.05
N ALA A 226 -1.32 -8.82 16.72
CA ALA A 226 -2.16 -8.54 15.55
C ALA A 226 -1.44 -8.83 14.23
N PHE A 227 -0.20 -8.36 14.07
CA PHE A 227 0.56 -8.53 12.83
C PHE A 227 1.06 -9.97 12.59
N SER A 228 1.04 -10.83 13.61
CA SER A 228 1.36 -12.26 13.48
C SER A 228 0.15 -13.17 13.62
N ALA A 229 -1.06 -12.60 13.58
CA ALA A 229 -2.28 -13.39 13.58
C ALA A 229 -2.32 -14.32 12.34
N PRO A 230 -2.71 -15.59 12.49
CA PRO A 230 -2.89 -16.48 11.35
C PRO A 230 -3.86 -15.88 10.34
N ALA A 231 -3.52 -15.96 9.04
CA ALA A 231 -4.42 -15.53 7.98
C ALA A 231 -5.30 -16.69 7.50
N ALA A 232 -6.58 -16.42 7.24
CA ALA A 232 -7.57 -17.40 6.76
C ALA A 232 -7.16 -18.06 5.42
N ILE A 233 -6.32 -17.39 4.63
CA ILE A 233 -5.76 -17.96 3.40
C ILE A 233 -4.80 -19.14 3.69
N GLU A 234 -4.18 -19.21 4.87
CA GLU A 234 -3.27 -20.30 5.26
C GLU A 234 -4.01 -21.63 5.46
N ASP A 235 -5.30 -21.57 5.79
CA ASP A 235 -6.18 -22.73 5.94
C ASP A 235 -6.91 -23.09 4.63
N SER A 236 -6.76 -22.29 3.58
CA SER A 236 -7.40 -22.53 2.29
C SER A 236 -6.65 -23.63 1.51
N PRO A 237 -7.35 -24.64 0.98
CA PRO A 237 -6.74 -25.79 0.31
C PRO A 237 -6.11 -25.47 -1.05
#